data_AF-A0A7N0UX53-F1
#
_entry.id   AF-A0A7N0UX53-F1
#
_cell.length_a   1.000
_cell.length_b   1.000
_cell.length_c   1.000
_cell.angle_alpha   90.00
_cell.angle_beta   90.00
_cell.angle_gamma   90.00
#
_symmetry.space_group_name_H-M   'P 1'
#
loop_
_entity.id
_entity.type
_entity.pdbx_description
1 polymer ?
#
loop_
_entity_poly.entity_id
_entity_poly.type
_entity_poly.pdbx_seq_one_letter_code
_entity_poly.pdbx_strand_id
1 'polypeptide(L)'
;MEMPQKIDDYIKHSIDYLLRIPVPVHALQSMLNASEEASNRLRDQFTELQFKLREKDDAIYQARAEAIMDAQPLRKLVEENEVLAAERADLLSQCSMWENECCRLERDREMLMEIVNRADERAVEAEMHVHELGCELERVVEELRYYNISCEVDSSLDKPLPDEDLLGSLLESATCDEEFEALAHTFLEANADDKVLLRFLQTWNRLKPLTRKVLYLVARIQVVEIDKENIVSNLRKAEEEVQFLSEENCILDLENQRLLKQLSKEGSIFKSCGNNKVHKKKASPSGESIKNTIDGSDSDSDLVSDQALSPLQFNLSEST
;
A
#
# COMPACT_ATOMS: atom_id res chain seq x y z
N MET A 1 53.26 -53.80 -63.92
CA MET A 1 54.18 -53.94 -62.78
C MET A 1 54.49 -55.41 -62.65
N GLU A 2 55.74 -55.80 -62.88
CA GLU A 2 56.15 -57.20 -62.73
C GLU A 2 56.09 -57.56 -61.25
N MET A 3 55.44 -58.69 -60.95
CA MET A 3 55.33 -59.19 -59.59
C MET A 3 56.73 -59.65 -59.14
N PRO A 4 57.14 -59.42 -57.87
CA PRO A 4 58.41 -59.94 -57.39
C PRO A 4 58.52 -61.45 -57.65
N GLN A 5 59.62 -61.88 -58.26
CA GLN A 5 59.83 -63.26 -58.73
C GLN A 5 59.54 -64.31 -57.64
N LYS A 6 59.87 -63.98 -56.39
CA LYS A 6 59.63 -64.82 -55.21
C LYS A 6 58.14 -65.08 -54.93
N ILE A 7 57.27 -64.12 -55.28
CA ILE A 7 55.81 -64.22 -55.12
C ILE A 7 55.23 -65.00 -56.32
N ASP A 8 55.75 -64.77 -57.52
CA ASP A 8 55.36 -65.52 -58.73
C ASP A 8 55.70 -67.01 -58.61
N ASP A 9 56.92 -67.33 -58.12
CA ASP A 9 57.36 -68.70 -57.82
C ASP A 9 56.54 -69.34 -56.69
N TYR A 10 56.19 -68.58 -55.64
CA TYR A 10 55.30 -69.04 -54.57
C TYR A 10 53.91 -69.41 -55.11
N ILE A 11 53.33 -68.55 -55.95
CA ILE A 11 52.01 -68.77 -56.56
C ILE A 11 52.06 -69.98 -57.50
N LYS A 12 53.08 -70.07 -58.35
CA LYS A 12 53.28 -71.20 -59.28
C LYS A 12 53.42 -72.52 -58.54
N HIS A 13 54.28 -72.59 -57.52
CA HIS A 13 54.43 -73.80 -56.70
C HIS A 13 53.20 -74.14 -55.86
N SER A 14 52.42 -73.14 -55.44
CA SER A 14 51.13 -73.35 -54.78
C SER A 14 50.11 -74.00 -55.73
N ILE A 15 50.06 -73.55 -56.97
CA ILE A 15 49.18 -74.09 -58.02
C ILE A 15 49.63 -75.52 -58.37
N ASP A 16 50.93 -75.75 -58.57
CA ASP A 16 51.48 -77.07 -58.86
C ASP A 16 51.18 -78.08 -57.74
N TYR A 17 51.27 -77.64 -56.47
CA TYR A 17 50.92 -78.44 -55.30
C TYR A 17 49.42 -78.84 -55.29
N LEU A 18 48.53 -77.88 -55.57
CA LEU A 18 47.08 -78.12 -55.65
C LEU A 18 46.70 -79.05 -56.81
N LEU A 19 47.43 -78.99 -57.92
CA LEU A 19 47.28 -79.88 -59.08
C LEU A 19 47.95 -81.25 -58.88
N ARG A 20 48.50 -81.53 -57.69
CA ARG A 20 49.23 -82.77 -57.34
C ARG A 20 50.46 -83.03 -58.21
N ILE A 21 51.03 -81.98 -58.79
CA ILE A 21 52.30 -82.04 -59.50
C ILE A 21 53.42 -82.11 -58.44
N PRO A 22 54.49 -82.91 -58.64
CA PRO A 22 55.58 -83.01 -57.67
C PRO A 22 56.27 -81.66 -57.48
N VAL A 23 56.03 -81.02 -56.33
CA VAL A 23 56.70 -79.77 -55.94
C VAL A 23 57.99 -80.13 -55.20
N PRO A 24 59.12 -79.50 -55.53
CA PRO A 24 60.37 -79.81 -54.85
C PRO A 24 60.32 -79.40 -53.37
N VAL A 25 60.92 -80.22 -52.51
CA VAL A 25 60.84 -80.09 -51.04
C VAL A 25 61.28 -78.71 -50.53
N HIS A 26 62.28 -78.09 -51.18
CA HIS A 26 62.74 -76.75 -50.81
C HIS A 26 61.69 -75.66 -51.06
N ALA A 27 60.83 -75.80 -52.08
CA ALA A 27 59.74 -74.87 -52.35
C ALA A 27 58.64 -75.00 -51.28
N LEU A 28 58.28 -76.23 -50.87
CA LEU A 28 57.34 -76.46 -49.77
C LEU A 28 57.85 -75.90 -48.44
N GLN A 29 59.13 -76.08 -48.13
CA GLN A 29 59.75 -75.51 -46.93
C GLN A 29 59.76 -73.97 -46.97
N SER A 30 60.09 -73.38 -48.12
CA SER A 30 60.03 -71.92 -48.29
C SER A 30 58.62 -71.38 -48.13
N MET A 31 57.60 -72.10 -48.63
CA MET A 31 56.20 -71.71 -48.49
C MET A 31 55.72 -71.78 -47.04
N LEU A 32 56.11 -72.85 -46.32
CA LEU A 32 55.83 -73.01 -44.90
C LEU A 32 56.45 -71.88 -44.08
N ASN A 33 57.74 -71.58 -44.31
CA ASN A 33 58.43 -70.49 -43.62
C ASN A 33 57.78 -69.12 -43.92
N ALA A 34 57.40 -68.86 -45.17
CA ALA A 34 56.72 -67.62 -45.55
C ALA A 34 55.33 -67.49 -44.90
N SER A 35 54.58 -68.59 -44.81
CA SER A 35 53.29 -68.62 -44.13
C SER A 35 53.43 -68.42 -42.62
N GLU A 36 54.44 -69.02 -41.99
CA GLU A 36 54.74 -68.86 -40.57
C GLU A 36 55.16 -67.42 -40.25
N GLU A 37 56.01 -66.82 -41.10
CA GLU A 37 56.42 -65.42 -40.97
C GLU A 37 55.23 -64.46 -41.12
N ALA A 38 54.35 -64.70 -42.10
CA ALA A 38 53.12 -63.92 -42.27
C ALA A 38 52.17 -64.07 -41.06
N SER A 39 52.02 -65.29 -40.53
CA SER A 39 51.22 -65.55 -39.33
C SER A 39 51.80 -64.85 -38.09
N ASN A 40 53.13 -64.84 -37.92
CA ASN A 40 53.77 -64.16 -36.80
C ASN A 40 53.60 -62.64 -36.92
N ARG A 41 53.80 -62.06 -38.12
CA ARG A 41 53.54 -60.62 -38.37
C ARG A 41 52.09 -60.23 -38.08
N LEU A 42 51.12 -61.04 -38.49
CA LEU A 42 49.71 -60.80 -38.17
C LEU A 42 49.44 -60.86 -36.66
N ARG A 43 50.05 -61.82 -35.96
CA ARG A 43 49.93 -61.94 -34.51
C ARG A 43 50.51 -60.70 -33.80
N ASP A 44 51.67 -60.21 -34.24
CA ASP A 44 52.29 -59.00 -33.70
C ASP A 44 51.45 -57.75 -33.96
N GLN A 45 50.86 -57.62 -35.16
CA GLN A 45 49.92 -56.53 -35.46
C GLN A 45 48.66 -56.62 -34.60
N PHE A 46 48.14 -57.83 -34.37
CA PHE A 46 46.96 -58.02 -33.54
C PHE A 46 47.23 -57.64 -32.08
N THR A 47 48.39 -58.04 -31.53
CA THR A 47 48.77 -57.65 -30.16
C THR A 47 48.99 -56.15 -30.03
N GLU A 48 49.62 -55.51 -31.03
CA GLU A 48 49.79 -54.05 -31.06
C GLU A 48 48.44 -53.31 -31.11
N LEU A 49 47.52 -53.75 -31.98
CA LEU A 49 46.18 -53.17 -32.07
C LEU A 49 45.39 -53.37 -30.78
N GLN A 50 45.51 -54.53 -30.14
CA GLN A 50 44.84 -54.80 -28.87
C GLN A 50 45.37 -53.90 -27.74
N PHE A 51 46.68 -53.63 -27.72
CA PHE A 51 47.28 -52.68 -26.78
C PHE A 51 46.77 -51.26 -27.03
N LYS A 52 46.80 -50.79 -28.29
CA LYS A 52 46.27 -49.48 -28.68
C LYS A 52 44.80 -49.30 -28.34
N LEU A 53 43.99 -50.35 -28.53
CA LEU A 53 42.57 -50.30 -28.18
C LEU A 53 42.38 -50.08 -26.69
N ARG A 54 43.09 -50.84 -25.85
CA ARG A 54 43.05 -50.66 -24.39
C ARG A 54 43.50 -49.27 -23.95
N GLU A 55 44.60 -48.77 -24.51
CA GLU A 55 45.08 -47.42 -24.22
C GLU A 55 44.03 -46.35 -24.56
N LYS A 56 43.32 -46.50 -25.69
CA LYS A 56 42.22 -45.60 -26.04
C LYS A 56 41.01 -45.76 -25.12
N ASP A 57 40.67 -46.97 -24.71
CA ASP A 57 39.59 -47.20 -23.74
C ASP A 57 39.92 -46.52 -22.40
N ASP A 58 41.13 -46.70 -21.89
CA ASP A 58 41.59 -46.07 -20.64
C ASP A 58 41.56 -44.53 -20.74
N ALA A 59 42.01 -43.96 -21.86
CA ALA A 59 41.94 -42.53 -22.11
C ALA A 59 40.48 -42.01 -22.15
N ILE A 60 39.55 -42.78 -22.73
CA ILE A 60 38.12 -42.43 -22.73
C ILE A 60 37.56 -42.47 -21.30
N TYR A 61 37.91 -43.47 -20.50
CA TYR A 61 37.47 -43.55 -19.10
C TYR A 61 37.98 -42.37 -18.28
N GLN A 62 39.25 -41.98 -18.45
CA GLN A 62 39.82 -40.81 -17.78
C GLN A 62 39.12 -39.51 -18.20
N ALA A 63 38.98 -39.27 -19.51
CA ALA A 63 38.30 -38.08 -20.02
C ALA A 63 36.84 -37.98 -19.54
N ARG A 64 36.12 -39.11 -19.43
CA ARG A 64 34.77 -39.14 -18.87
C ARG A 64 34.76 -38.81 -17.38
N ALA A 65 35.69 -39.34 -16.61
CA ALA A 65 35.80 -39.06 -15.18
C ALA A 65 36.10 -37.57 -14.94
N GLU A 66 37.04 -37.00 -15.70
CA GLU A 66 37.37 -35.57 -15.66
C GLU A 66 36.16 -34.69 -16.04
N ALA A 67 35.49 -35.00 -17.15
CA ALA A 67 34.30 -34.25 -17.56
C ALA A 67 33.16 -34.29 -16.52
N ILE A 68 33.00 -35.41 -15.80
CA ILE A 68 32.01 -35.51 -14.72
C ILE A 68 32.42 -34.66 -13.52
N MET A 69 33.70 -34.71 -13.14
CA MET A 69 34.25 -33.90 -12.05
C MET A 69 34.14 -32.41 -12.34
N ASP A 70 34.34 -31.98 -13.59
CA ASP A 70 34.23 -30.59 -14.01
C ASP A 70 32.77 -30.11 -14.16
N ALA A 71 31.85 -31.00 -14.57
CA ALA A 71 30.44 -30.66 -14.71
C ALA A 71 29.74 -30.42 -13.36
N GLN A 72 30.17 -31.11 -12.29
CA GLN A 72 29.55 -30.99 -10.98
C GLN A 72 29.63 -29.57 -10.36
N PRO A 73 30.81 -28.90 -10.28
CA PRO A 73 30.89 -27.54 -9.78
C PRO A 73 30.17 -26.55 -10.68
N LEU A 74 30.17 -26.74 -12.01
CA LEU A 74 29.41 -25.89 -12.92
C LEU A 74 27.90 -25.96 -12.65
N ARG A 75 27.35 -27.14 -12.38
CA ARG A 75 25.93 -27.28 -11.99
C ARG A 75 25.61 -26.50 -10.71
N LYS A 76 26.46 -26.62 -9.69
CA LYS A 76 26.28 -25.87 -8.44
C LYS A 76 26.30 -24.36 -8.66
N LEU A 77 27.22 -23.87 -9.50
CA LEU A 77 27.28 -22.45 -9.84
C LEU A 77 26.03 -21.97 -10.60
N VAL A 78 25.45 -22.81 -11.46
CA VAL A 78 24.19 -22.50 -12.14
C VAL A 78 23.03 -22.44 -11.13
N GLU A 79 22.92 -23.43 -10.24
CA GLU A 79 21.90 -23.46 -9.18
C GLU A 79 22.01 -22.24 -8.26
N GLU A 80 23.22 -21.87 -7.84
CA GLU A 80 23.46 -20.67 -7.01
C GLU A 80 23.09 -19.39 -7.76
N ASN A 81 23.38 -19.29 -9.06
CA ASN A 81 23.03 -18.13 -9.87
C ASN A 81 21.51 -18.00 -10.06
N GLU A 82 20.80 -19.12 -10.23
CA GLU A 82 19.33 -19.13 -10.26
C GLU A 82 18.71 -18.64 -8.95
N VAL A 83 19.26 -19.07 -7.81
CA VAL A 83 18.82 -18.59 -6.48
C VAL A 83 19.08 -17.08 -6.34
N LEU A 84 20.28 -16.61 -6.68
CA LEU A 84 20.62 -15.18 -6.62
C LEU A 84 19.75 -14.34 -7.56
N ALA A 85 19.38 -14.87 -8.73
CA ALA A 85 18.47 -14.20 -9.65
C ALA A 85 17.06 -14.05 -9.05
N ALA A 86 16.56 -15.08 -8.37
CA ALA A 86 15.29 -15.02 -7.66
C ALA A 86 15.32 -14.01 -6.49
N GLU A 87 16.37 -14.04 -5.67
CA GLU A 87 16.55 -13.07 -4.57
C GLU A 87 16.63 -11.63 -5.10
N ARG A 88 17.33 -11.43 -6.23
CA ARG A 88 17.37 -10.12 -6.89
C ARG A 88 15.98 -9.66 -7.34
N ALA A 89 15.17 -10.55 -7.92
CA ALA A 89 13.82 -10.23 -8.34
C ALA A 89 12.93 -9.84 -7.13
N ASP A 90 13.02 -10.59 -6.04
CA ASP A 90 12.29 -10.30 -4.79
C ASP A 90 12.69 -8.94 -4.20
N LEU A 91 13.99 -8.64 -4.17
CA LEU A 91 14.50 -7.35 -3.69
C LEU A 91 14.02 -6.19 -4.57
N LEU A 92 14.02 -6.36 -5.90
CA LEU A 92 13.50 -5.34 -6.81
C LEU A 92 12.00 -5.11 -6.61
N SER A 93 11.22 -6.17 -6.39
CA SER A 93 9.79 -6.03 -6.06
C SER A 93 9.59 -5.26 -4.76
N GLN A 94 10.41 -5.52 -3.74
CA GLN A 94 10.35 -4.78 -2.47
C GLN A 94 10.74 -3.32 -2.66
N CYS A 95 11.79 -3.02 -3.42
CA CYS A 95 12.18 -1.64 -3.74
C CYS A 95 11.03 -0.88 -4.38
N SER A 96 10.38 -1.47 -5.40
CA SER A 96 9.24 -0.85 -6.07
C SER A 96 8.06 -0.60 -5.11
N MET A 97 7.77 -1.53 -4.19
CA MET A 97 6.75 -1.31 -3.16
C MET A 97 7.08 -0.10 -2.26
N TRP A 98 8.33 -0.01 -1.80
CA TRP A 98 8.75 1.11 -0.94
C TRP A 98 8.79 2.44 -1.68
N GLU A 99 9.20 2.45 -2.94
CA GLU A 99 9.12 3.64 -3.80
C GLU A 99 7.69 4.16 -3.93
N ASN A 100 6.72 3.26 -4.16
CA ASN A 100 5.31 3.61 -4.22
C ASN A 100 4.78 4.17 -2.90
N GLU A 101 5.18 3.55 -1.77
CA GLU A 101 4.82 4.04 -0.44
C GLU A 101 5.39 5.43 -0.16
N CYS A 102 6.67 5.65 -0.48
CA CYS A 102 7.30 6.97 -0.38
C CYS A 102 6.55 8.02 -1.21
N CYS A 103 6.20 7.70 -2.46
CA CYS A 103 5.42 8.60 -3.31
C CYS A 103 4.03 8.92 -2.72
N ARG A 104 3.39 7.96 -2.03
CA ARG A 104 2.12 8.22 -1.35
C ARG A 104 2.29 9.19 -0.18
N LEU A 105 3.28 8.93 0.66
CA LEU A 105 3.57 9.78 1.82
C LEU A 105 3.98 11.20 1.42
N GLU A 106 4.68 11.36 0.30
CA GLU A 106 5.01 12.68 -0.25
C GLU A 106 3.75 13.47 -0.66
N ARG A 107 2.81 12.82 -1.37
CA ARG A 107 1.52 13.44 -1.73
C ARG A 107 0.70 13.79 -0.50
N ASP A 108 0.65 12.91 0.50
CA ASP A 108 -0.08 13.19 1.74
C ASP A 108 0.53 14.38 2.49
N ARG A 109 1.87 14.47 2.53
CA ARG A 109 2.58 15.62 3.11
C ARG A 109 2.25 16.92 2.38
N GLU A 110 2.23 16.90 1.06
CA GLU A 110 1.88 18.07 0.23
C GLU A 110 0.45 18.52 0.46
N MET A 111 -0.51 17.59 0.48
CA MET A 111 -1.90 17.87 0.80
C MET A 111 -2.05 18.50 2.18
N LEU A 112 -1.37 17.96 3.19
CA LEU A 112 -1.39 18.51 4.54
C LEU A 112 -0.79 19.91 4.60
N MET A 113 0.27 20.18 3.84
CA MET A 113 0.86 21.51 3.75
C MET A 113 -0.13 22.52 3.14
N GLU A 114 -0.87 22.15 2.10
CA GLU A 114 -1.93 23.00 1.55
C GLU A 114 -3.06 23.26 2.55
N ILE A 115 -3.45 22.23 3.32
CA ILE A 115 -4.48 22.39 4.36
C ILE A 115 -4.02 23.38 5.42
N VAL A 116 -2.76 23.29 5.85
CA VAL A 116 -2.18 24.23 6.82
C VAL A 116 -2.15 25.65 6.23
N ASN A 117 -1.69 25.83 5.00
CA ASN A 117 -1.70 27.14 4.35
C ASN A 117 -3.11 27.75 4.28
N ARG A 118 -4.12 26.96 3.89
CA ARG A 118 -5.52 27.40 3.87
C ARG A 118 -6.09 27.70 5.27
N ALA A 119 -5.58 27.03 6.31
CA ALA A 119 -5.98 27.31 7.68
C ALA A 119 -5.36 28.64 8.16
N ASP A 120 -4.08 28.86 7.85
CA ASP A 120 -3.36 30.10 8.19
C ASP A 120 -3.98 31.31 7.46
N GLU A 121 -4.32 31.17 6.17
CA GLU A 121 -5.04 32.21 5.40
C GLU A 121 -6.36 32.60 6.09
N ARG A 122 -7.19 31.61 6.46
CA ARG A 122 -8.46 31.86 7.17
C ARG A 122 -8.25 32.49 8.55
N ALA A 123 -7.17 32.12 9.25
CA ALA A 123 -6.85 32.72 10.54
C ALA A 123 -6.49 34.21 10.38
N VAL A 124 -5.65 34.54 9.39
CA VAL A 124 -5.28 35.93 9.06
C VAL A 124 -6.53 36.74 8.65
N GLU A 125 -7.41 36.19 7.82
CA GLU A 125 -8.66 36.84 7.43
C GLU A 125 -9.56 37.13 8.65
N ALA A 126 -9.68 36.18 9.57
CA ALA A 126 -10.45 36.35 10.80
C ALA A 126 -9.83 37.41 11.73
N GLU A 127 -8.51 37.43 11.88
CA GLU A 127 -7.80 38.44 12.66
C GLU A 127 -8.00 39.85 12.09
N MET A 128 -7.91 40.00 10.75
CA MET A 128 -8.18 41.25 10.06
C MET A 128 -9.62 41.71 10.30
N HIS A 129 -10.60 40.82 10.19
CA HIS A 129 -12.01 41.16 10.41
C HIS A 129 -12.30 41.58 11.86
N VAL A 130 -11.71 40.90 12.84
CA VAL A 130 -11.82 41.28 14.26
C VAL A 130 -11.18 42.65 14.50
N HIS A 131 -10.04 42.92 13.87
CA HIS A 131 -9.39 44.23 13.97
C HIS A 131 -10.25 45.35 13.38
N GLU A 132 -10.83 45.15 12.19
CA GLU A 132 -11.75 46.09 11.55
C GLU A 132 -12.97 46.39 12.43
N LEU A 133 -13.66 45.35 12.91
CA LEU A 133 -14.79 45.49 13.82
C LEU A 133 -14.39 46.17 15.14
N GLY A 134 -13.17 45.90 15.62
CA GLY A 134 -12.60 46.57 16.79
C GLY A 134 -12.47 48.08 16.59
N CYS A 135 -11.92 48.52 15.45
CA CYS A 135 -11.84 49.94 15.09
C CYS A 135 -13.24 50.57 14.92
N GLU A 136 -14.19 49.87 14.32
CA GLU A 136 -15.57 50.35 14.19
C GLU A 136 -16.26 50.51 15.55
N LEU A 137 -16.07 49.54 16.45
CA LEU A 137 -16.60 49.59 17.80
C LEU A 137 -16.01 50.77 18.58
N GLU A 138 -14.69 50.99 18.50
CA GLU A 138 -14.03 52.12 19.14
C GLU A 138 -14.62 53.45 18.65
N ARG A 139 -14.80 53.61 17.33
CA ARG A 139 -15.46 54.79 16.74
C ARG A 139 -16.88 54.99 17.29
N VAL A 140 -17.71 53.93 17.31
CA VAL A 140 -19.10 54.02 17.81
C VAL A 140 -19.13 54.35 19.31
N VAL A 141 -18.21 53.78 20.09
CA VAL A 141 -18.09 54.07 21.53
C VAL A 141 -17.70 55.53 21.76
N GLU A 142 -16.78 56.08 20.97
CA GLU A 142 -16.42 57.50 21.02
C GLU A 142 -17.60 58.41 20.65
N GLU A 143 -18.34 58.09 19.59
CA GLU A 143 -19.56 58.80 19.19
C GLU A 143 -20.62 58.77 20.32
N LEU A 144 -20.89 57.60 20.89
CA LEU A 144 -21.81 57.46 22.02
C LEU A 144 -21.35 58.24 23.24
N ARG A 145 -20.05 58.24 23.55
CA ARG A 145 -19.50 59.06 24.65
C ARG A 145 -19.71 60.54 24.38
N TYR A 146 -19.49 60.99 23.15
CA TYR A 146 -19.75 62.37 22.74
C TYR A 146 -21.23 62.75 22.92
N TYR A 147 -22.16 61.90 22.48
CA TYR A 147 -23.59 62.13 22.67
C TYR A 147 -23.99 62.04 24.15
N ASN A 148 -23.43 61.12 24.93
CA ASN A 148 -23.73 61.00 26.35
C ASN A 148 -23.33 62.28 27.11
N ILE A 149 -22.12 62.80 26.87
CA ILE A 149 -21.69 64.07 27.46
C ILE A 149 -22.60 65.22 27.00
N SER A 150 -23.04 65.20 25.75
CA SER A 150 -23.97 66.22 25.22
C SER A 150 -25.37 66.12 25.86
N CYS A 151 -25.85 64.92 26.16
CA CYS A 151 -27.14 64.68 26.81
C CYS A 151 -27.10 64.91 28.34
N GLU A 152 -25.97 64.62 29.00
CA GLU A 152 -25.77 64.88 30.44
C GLU A 152 -25.80 66.38 30.76
N VAL A 153 -25.49 67.26 29.79
CA VAL A 153 -25.63 68.72 29.95
C VAL A 153 -27.11 69.16 29.96
N ASP A 154 -28.05 68.35 29.47
CA ASP A 154 -29.48 68.70 29.33
C ASP A 154 -30.45 67.86 30.18
N SER A 155 -29.98 66.88 30.97
CA SER A 155 -30.87 65.98 31.71
C SER A 155 -30.55 65.89 33.21
N SER A 156 -30.79 66.99 33.91
CA SER A 156 -31.20 66.95 35.33
C SER A 156 -32.66 66.50 35.42
N LEU A 157 -32.91 65.18 35.34
CA LEU A 157 -34.20 64.64 35.74
C LEU A 157 -34.08 63.19 36.18
N ASP A 158 -33.69 63.04 37.44
CA ASP A 158 -33.80 61.80 38.19
C ASP A 158 -35.29 61.55 38.49
N LYS A 159 -35.88 60.55 37.84
CA LYS A 159 -37.20 60.02 38.19
C LYS A 159 -37.14 58.49 38.14
N PRO A 160 -37.50 57.79 39.23
CA PRO A 160 -37.54 56.34 39.23
C PRO A 160 -38.70 55.90 38.34
N LEU A 161 -38.38 55.22 37.24
CA LEU A 161 -39.34 54.60 36.35
C LEU A 161 -39.99 53.40 37.09
N PRO A 162 -41.32 53.20 37.02
CA PRO A 162 -41.98 52.10 37.69
C PRO A 162 -41.52 50.76 37.10
N ASP A 163 -41.21 49.79 37.97
CA ASP A 163 -40.65 48.45 37.66
C ASP A 163 -41.39 47.67 36.55
N GLU A 164 -42.67 47.96 36.27
CA GLU A 164 -43.43 47.33 35.18
C GLU A 164 -42.97 47.77 33.77
N ASP A 165 -42.51 49.01 33.59
CA ASP A 165 -42.05 49.52 32.29
C ASP A 165 -40.67 48.97 31.91
N LEU A 166 -39.82 48.70 32.92
CA LEU A 166 -38.53 48.05 32.74
C LEU A 166 -38.70 46.58 32.35
N LEU A 167 -39.63 45.87 33.00
CA LEU A 167 -39.95 44.49 32.64
C LEU A 167 -40.54 44.40 31.23
N GLY A 168 -41.37 45.37 30.84
CA GLY A 168 -41.88 45.47 29.48
C GLY A 168 -40.77 45.66 28.45
N SER A 169 -39.84 46.58 28.70
CA SER A 169 -38.69 46.86 27.82
C SER A 169 -37.75 45.65 27.69
N LEU A 170 -37.54 44.90 28.78
CA LEU A 170 -36.75 43.67 28.78
C LEU A 170 -37.43 42.54 28.00
N LEU A 171 -38.76 42.39 28.15
CA LEU A 171 -39.51 41.40 27.38
C LEU A 171 -39.54 41.79 25.89
N GLU A 172 -39.58 43.08 25.56
CA GLU A 172 -39.47 43.59 24.18
C GLU A 172 -38.15 43.14 23.52
N SER A 173 -37.03 43.26 24.22
CA SER A 173 -35.72 42.85 23.68
C SER A 173 -35.56 41.32 23.59
N ALA A 174 -36.20 40.56 24.49
CA ALA A 174 -36.11 39.11 24.52
C ALA A 174 -37.06 38.39 23.55
N THR A 175 -38.12 39.06 23.05
CA THR A 175 -39.17 38.43 22.22
C THR A 175 -39.33 39.11 20.85
N CYS A 176 -38.22 39.40 20.16
CA CYS A 176 -38.19 39.99 18.81
C CYS A 176 -38.71 39.09 17.67
N ASP A 177 -39.45 38.03 17.98
CA ASP A 177 -39.89 37.03 17.00
C ASP A 177 -41.31 37.36 16.50
N GLU A 178 -41.49 37.44 15.18
CA GLU A 178 -42.77 37.73 14.53
C GLU A 178 -43.83 36.63 14.75
N GLU A 179 -43.43 35.46 15.27
CA GLU A 179 -44.27 34.28 15.44
C GLU A 179 -44.73 34.04 16.90
N PHE A 180 -44.55 35.03 17.78
CA PHE A 180 -44.74 34.82 19.23
C PHE A 180 -46.17 34.42 19.62
N GLU A 181 -47.19 34.93 18.91
CA GLU A 181 -48.59 34.57 19.19
C GLU A 181 -48.90 33.14 18.76
N ALA A 182 -48.36 32.69 17.62
CA ALA A 182 -48.59 31.35 17.11
C ALA A 182 -48.00 30.29 18.04
N LEU A 183 -46.75 30.47 18.48
CA LEU A 183 -46.08 29.51 19.37
C LEU A 183 -46.72 29.44 20.75
N ALA A 184 -47.16 30.58 21.29
CA ALA A 184 -47.86 30.61 22.57
C ALA A 184 -49.24 29.94 22.49
N HIS A 185 -49.97 30.12 21.38
CA HIS A 185 -51.26 29.46 21.15
C HIS A 185 -51.11 27.95 20.99
N THR A 186 -50.18 27.49 20.15
CA THR A 186 -49.95 26.05 19.95
C THR A 186 -49.51 25.37 21.25
N PHE A 187 -48.71 26.03 22.08
CA PHE A 187 -48.38 25.55 23.43
C PHE A 187 -49.62 25.40 24.32
N LEU A 188 -50.49 26.41 24.35
CA LEU A 188 -51.71 26.35 25.17
C LEU A 188 -52.71 25.30 24.66
N GLU A 189 -52.80 25.11 23.34
CA GLU A 189 -53.61 24.06 22.72
C GLU A 189 -53.06 22.66 23.00
N ALA A 190 -51.75 22.46 22.89
CA ALA A 190 -51.09 21.19 23.17
C ALA A 190 -51.21 20.77 24.65
N ASN A 191 -51.39 21.74 25.56
CA ASN A 191 -51.54 21.51 26.99
C ASN A 191 -52.97 21.81 27.51
N ALA A 192 -53.98 21.71 26.65
CA ALA A 192 -55.38 22.04 26.99
C ALA A 192 -56.01 21.14 28.07
N ASP A 193 -55.39 20.00 28.38
CA ASP A 193 -55.78 19.12 29.48
C ASP A 193 -55.53 19.75 30.86
N ASP A 194 -54.62 20.73 30.95
CA ASP A 194 -54.42 21.53 32.16
C ASP A 194 -55.49 22.63 32.25
N LYS A 195 -56.30 22.57 33.31
CA LYS A 195 -57.37 23.54 33.61
C LYS A 195 -56.87 24.99 33.69
N VAL A 196 -55.61 25.22 34.05
CA VAL A 196 -54.99 26.55 34.15
C VAL A 196 -54.64 27.08 32.77
N LEU A 197 -53.98 26.26 31.93
CA LEU A 197 -53.58 26.65 30.57
C LEU A 197 -54.81 26.80 29.66
N LEU A 198 -55.84 25.96 29.83
CA LEU A 198 -57.13 26.11 29.17
C LEU A 198 -57.81 27.45 29.50
N ARG A 199 -57.70 27.92 30.76
CA ARG A 199 -58.25 29.23 31.15
C ARG A 199 -57.46 30.37 30.50
N PHE A 200 -56.14 30.24 30.37
CA PHE A 200 -55.32 31.22 29.65
C PHE A 200 -55.68 31.26 28.15
N LEU A 201 -55.92 30.11 27.52
CA LEU A 201 -56.38 30.02 26.14
C LEU A 201 -57.74 30.70 25.93
N GLN A 202 -58.73 30.40 26.78
CA GLN A 202 -60.07 31.00 26.72
C GLN A 202 -60.08 32.52 26.98
N THR A 203 -59.09 33.02 27.73
CA THR A 203 -58.98 34.45 28.06
C THR A 203 -57.90 35.17 27.27
N TRP A 204 -57.30 34.54 26.25
CA TRP A 204 -56.16 35.06 25.49
C TRP A 204 -56.31 36.51 25.07
N ASN A 205 -57.42 36.84 24.41
CA ASN A 205 -57.73 38.18 23.90
C ASN A 205 -57.91 39.24 25.00
N ARG A 206 -58.06 38.82 26.26
CA ARG A 206 -58.20 39.68 27.44
C ARG A 206 -56.93 39.77 28.28
N LEU A 207 -55.91 38.96 27.99
CA LEU A 207 -54.62 39.00 28.68
C LEU A 207 -53.87 40.29 28.33
N LYS A 208 -53.15 40.84 29.33
CA LYS A 208 -52.20 41.93 29.10
C LYS A 208 -51.09 41.47 28.14
N PRO A 209 -50.53 42.36 27.30
CA PRO A 209 -49.45 42.02 26.37
C PRO A 209 -48.26 41.34 27.05
N LEU A 210 -47.84 41.83 28.22
CA LEU A 210 -46.75 41.24 29.01
C LEU A 210 -47.04 39.78 29.40
N THR A 211 -48.27 39.47 29.79
CA THR A 211 -48.68 38.11 30.15
C THR A 211 -48.62 37.17 28.95
N ARG A 212 -48.97 37.64 27.75
CA ARG A 212 -48.82 36.87 26.51
C ARG A 212 -47.36 36.61 26.15
N LYS A 213 -46.48 37.61 26.35
CA LYS A 213 -45.03 37.47 26.15
C LYS A 213 -44.40 36.48 27.13
N VAL A 214 -44.84 36.47 28.39
CA VAL A 214 -44.41 35.46 29.37
C VAL A 214 -44.86 34.06 28.95
N LEU A 215 -46.11 33.90 28.49
CA LEU A 215 -46.60 32.61 27.97
C LEU A 215 -45.82 32.14 26.74
N TYR A 216 -45.44 33.05 25.85
CA TYR A 216 -44.55 32.76 24.73
C TYR A 216 -43.17 32.27 25.19
N LEU A 217 -42.56 32.93 26.18
CA LEU A 217 -41.28 32.47 26.73
C LEU A 217 -41.38 31.08 27.37
N VAL A 218 -42.48 30.80 28.08
CA VAL A 218 -42.75 29.46 28.63
C VAL A 218 -42.88 28.42 27.50
N ALA A 219 -43.57 28.76 26.41
CA ALA A 219 -43.68 27.91 25.23
C ALA A 219 -42.31 27.62 24.59
N ARG A 220 -41.48 28.65 24.40
CA ARG A 220 -40.10 28.50 23.91
C ARG A 220 -39.26 27.60 24.79
N ILE A 221 -39.34 27.79 26.12
CA ILE A 221 -38.60 26.96 27.08
C ILE A 221 -39.01 25.49 26.93
N GLN A 222 -40.30 25.20 26.75
CA GLN A 222 -40.76 23.82 26.54
C GLN A 222 -40.21 23.23 25.23
N VAL A 223 -40.23 23.98 24.12
CA VAL A 223 -39.66 23.53 22.84
C VAL A 223 -38.17 23.23 22.99
N VAL A 224 -37.42 24.14 23.61
CA VAL A 224 -35.99 23.95 23.85
C VAL A 224 -35.72 22.75 24.74
N GLU A 225 -36.56 22.48 25.74
CA GLU A 225 -36.40 21.30 26.61
C GLU A 225 -36.64 20.00 25.82
N ILE A 226 -37.67 19.97 24.95
CA ILE A 226 -37.93 18.82 24.07
C ILE A 226 -36.77 18.62 23.08
N ASP A 227 -36.27 19.68 22.45
CA ASP A 227 -35.15 19.61 21.52
C ASP A 227 -33.88 19.15 22.20
N LYS A 228 -33.61 19.62 23.43
CA LYS A 228 -32.51 19.15 24.27
C LYS A 228 -32.65 17.65 24.57
N GLU A 229 -33.81 17.17 24.96
CA GLU A 229 -34.05 15.74 25.19
C GLU A 229 -33.81 14.90 23.92
N ASN A 230 -34.27 15.40 22.77
CA ASN A 230 -34.04 14.77 21.47
C ASN A 230 -32.55 14.73 21.11
N ILE A 231 -31.82 15.83 21.29
CA ILE A 231 -30.38 15.91 21.05
C ILE A 231 -29.63 14.94 21.97
N VAL A 232 -29.98 14.90 23.26
CA VAL A 232 -29.38 13.97 24.22
C VAL A 232 -29.66 12.51 23.84
N SER A 233 -30.87 12.20 23.36
CA SER A 233 -31.22 10.86 22.88
C SER A 233 -30.42 10.48 21.63
N ASN A 234 -30.30 11.40 20.66
CA ASN A 234 -29.55 11.18 19.43
C ASN A 234 -28.05 11.02 19.70
N LEU A 235 -27.50 11.82 20.61
CA LEU A 235 -26.11 11.72 21.02
C LEU A 235 -25.82 10.36 21.64
N ARG A 236 -26.68 9.88 22.54
CA ARG A 236 -26.55 8.53 23.13
C ARG A 236 -26.55 7.44 22.05
N LYS A 237 -27.46 7.52 21.07
CA LYS A 237 -27.50 6.55 19.96
C LYS A 237 -26.23 6.59 19.12
N ALA A 238 -25.70 7.79 18.84
CA ALA A 238 -24.44 7.94 18.11
C ALA A 238 -23.26 7.35 18.91
N GLU A 239 -23.23 7.54 20.23
CA GLU A 239 -22.22 6.91 21.10
C GLU A 239 -22.31 5.38 21.09
N GLU A 240 -23.52 4.81 21.15
CA GLU A 240 -23.75 3.36 21.05
C GLU A 240 -23.29 2.80 19.69
N GLU A 241 -23.55 3.52 18.58
CA GLU A 241 -23.11 3.13 17.24
C GLU A 241 -21.59 3.17 17.10
N VAL A 242 -20.95 4.23 17.62
CA VAL A 242 -19.48 4.34 17.64
C VAL A 242 -18.86 3.21 18.46
N GLN A 243 -19.46 2.87 19.61
CA GLN A 243 -19.00 1.75 20.42
C GLN A 243 -19.12 0.42 19.66
N PHE A 244 -20.26 0.15 19.02
CA PHE A 244 -20.45 -1.06 18.21
C PHE A 244 -19.44 -1.16 17.07
N LEU A 245 -19.21 -0.07 16.33
CA LEU A 245 -18.22 -0.02 15.25
C LEU A 245 -16.79 -0.19 15.76
N SER A 246 -16.48 0.34 16.95
CA SER A 246 -15.18 0.12 17.60
C SER A 246 -14.96 -1.35 17.98
N GLU A 247 -16.00 -2.02 18.47
CA GLU A 247 -15.95 -3.45 18.80
C GLU A 247 -15.77 -4.30 17.53
N GLU A 248 -16.52 -3.99 16.47
CA GLU A 248 -16.38 -4.64 15.17
C GLU A 248 -14.98 -4.44 14.56
N ASN A 249 -14.46 -3.21 14.57
CA ASN A 249 -13.10 -2.91 14.12
C ASN A 249 -12.05 -3.67 14.94
N CYS A 250 -12.23 -3.82 16.26
CA CYS A 250 -11.32 -4.61 17.08
C CYS A 250 -11.30 -6.09 16.66
N ILE A 251 -12.46 -6.67 16.36
CA ILE A 251 -12.56 -8.05 15.85
C ILE A 251 -11.87 -8.17 14.49
N LEU A 252 -12.12 -7.22 13.58
CA LEU A 252 -11.50 -7.18 12.26
C LEU A 252 -9.98 -7.04 12.35
N ASP A 253 -9.47 -6.22 13.26
CA ASP A 253 -8.03 -6.06 13.50
C ASP A 253 -7.40 -7.36 14.02
N LEU A 254 -8.07 -8.06 14.93
CA LEU A 254 -7.60 -9.35 15.42
C LEU A 254 -7.53 -10.40 14.30
N GLU A 255 -8.54 -10.44 13.43
CA GLU A 255 -8.55 -11.36 12.30
C GLU A 255 -7.51 -10.97 11.23
N ASN A 256 -7.35 -9.67 10.92
CA ASN A 256 -6.30 -9.18 10.04
C ASN A 256 -4.90 -9.55 10.57
N GLN A 257 -4.64 -9.36 11.86
CA GLN A 257 -3.39 -9.81 12.47
C GLN A 257 -3.20 -11.34 12.39
N ARG A 258 -4.28 -12.11 12.52
CA ARG A 258 -4.25 -13.57 12.38
C ARG A 258 -3.91 -13.98 10.95
N LEU A 259 -4.54 -13.36 9.95
CA LEU A 259 -4.28 -13.58 8.53
C LEU A 259 -2.85 -13.21 8.16
N LEU A 260 -2.33 -12.08 8.64
CA LEU A 260 -0.92 -11.69 8.46
C LEU A 260 0.04 -12.73 9.08
N LYS A 261 -0.29 -13.29 10.25
CA LYS A 261 0.47 -14.39 10.86
C LYS A 261 0.39 -15.69 10.07
N GLN A 262 -0.73 -15.96 9.38
CA GLN A 262 -0.85 -17.11 8.48
C GLN A 262 -0.04 -16.91 7.21
N LEU A 263 -0.14 -15.74 6.56
CA LEU A 263 0.63 -15.37 5.37
C LEU A 263 2.15 -15.47 5.63
N SER A 264 2.61 -14.95 6.78
CA SER A 264 4.03 -15.07 7.19
C SER A 264 4.45 -16.50 7.52
N LYS A 265 3.55 -17.36 8.02
CA LYS A 265 3.82 -18.78 8.22
C LYS A 265 3.86 -19.55 6.90
N GLU A 266 2.97 -19.25 5.96
CA GLU A 266 2.98 -19.83 4.61
C GLU A 266 4.23 -19.38 3.82
N GLY A 267 4.66 -18.13 3.99
CA GLY A 267 5.95 -17.64 3.48
C GLY A 267 7.18 -18.23 4.19
N SER A 268 7.03 -18.74 5.41
CA SER A 268 8.10 -19.41 6.18
C SER A 268 8.21 -20.91 5.88
N ILE A 269 7.10 -21.57 5.49
CA ILE A 269 7.11 -22.97 5.04
C ILE A 269 7.93 -23.13 3.74
N PHE A 270 8.04 -22.08 2.92
CA PHE A 270 8.92 -22.07 1.74
C PHE A 270 10.40 -21.78 2.05
N LYS A 271 10.76 -21.37 3.27
CA LYS A 271 12.16 -21.02 3.65
C LYS A 271 12.84 -21.98 4.61
N SER A 272 12.19 -23.08 5.01
CA SER A 272 12.79 -24.06 5.93
C SER A 272 13.40 -25.27 5.21
N CYS A 273 14.49 -25.03 4.48
CA CYS A 273 15.48 -26.08 4.20
C CYS A 273 16.85 -25.41 3.98
N GLY A 274 17.56 -25.09 5.06
CA GLY A 274 18.89 -24.47 4.97
C GLY A 274 19.47 -24.08 6.32
N ASN A 275 19.93 -25.06 7.09
CA ASN A 275 20.81 -24.81 8.23
C ASN A 275 22.17 -24.31 7.74
N ASN A 276 22.77 -23.30 8.40
CA ASN A 276 24.11 -23.46 8.99
C ASN A 276 24.50 -22.35 9.97
N LYS A 277 25.07 -22.81 11.09
CA LYS A 277 25.81 -22.07 12.13
C LYS A 277 27.00 -21.32 11.54
N VAL A 278 27.17 -20.03 11.86
CA VAL A 278 28.51 -19.40 12.02
C VAL A 278 28.47 -18.26 13.05
N HIS A 279 29.20 -18.50 14.14
CA HIS A 279 29.98 -17.58 14.99
C HIS A 279 29.70 -16.07 15.09
N LYS A 280 29.16 -15.67 16.26
CA LYS A 280 29.77 -14.77 17.26
C LYS A 280 30.93 -13.86 16.77
N LYS A 281 30.69 -12.55 16.67
CA LYS A 281 31.65 -11.47 17.07
C LYS A 281 30.95 -10.13 17.27
N LYS A 282 31.45 -9.40 18.28
CA LYS A 282 31.04 -8.09 18.79
C LYS A 282 31.57 -6.94 17.92
N ALA A 283 30.86 -5.81 17.92
CA ALA A 283 31.32 -4.45 18.28
C ALA A 283 30.89 -3.35 17.29
N SER A 284 29.97 -2.50 17.79
CA SER A 284 29.90 -1.02 17.80
C SER A 284 30.14 -0.13 16.56
N PRO A 285 29.56 1.10 16.59
CA PRO A 285 29.25 1.90 15.40
C PRO A 285 30.19 3.10 15.20
N SER A 286 30.35 3.52 13.95
CA SER A 286 30.81 4.85 13.53
C SER A 286 30.29 4.99 12.09
N GLY A 287 29.37 5.90 11.74
CA GLY A 287 29.46 7.33 12.01
C GLY A 287 30.34 7.92 10.91
N GLU A 288 29.76 8.21 9.74
CA GLU A 288 30.23 9.28 8.84
C GLU A 288 29.18 9.58 7.77
N SER A 289 28.70 10.82 7.82
CA SER A 289 27.73 11.43 6.95
C SER A 289 28.49 12.05 5.77
N ILE A 290 28.30 11.50 4.56
CA ILE A 290 28.83 12.10 3.34
C ILE A 290 27.71 12.93 2.71
N LYS A 291 27.83 14.24 2.89
CA LYS A 291 27.22 15.26 2.04
C LYS A 291 27.67 15.02 0.59
N ASN A 292 26.73 14.80 -0.32
CA ASN A 292 26.93 15.05 -1.74
C ASN A 292 25.71 15.80 -2.27
N THR A 293 25.89 17.11 -2.39
CA THR A 293 25.16 18.01 -3.31
C THR A 293 25.41 17.57 -4.75
N ILE A 294 24.36 17.22 -5.47
CA ILE A 294 24.32 17.28 -6.93
C ILE A 294 23.09 18.09 -7.29
N ASP A 295 23.36 19.35 -7.62
CA ASP A 295 22.53 20.25 -8.38
C ASP A 295 22.58 19.81 -9.85
N GLY A 296 21.44 19.84 -10.53
CA GLY A 296 21.26 19.27 -11.86
C GLY A 296 19.81 19.45 -12.32
N SER A 297 19.46 20.72 -12.51
CA SER A 297 18.29 21.17 -13.24
C SER A 297 18.37 20.77 -14.71
N ASP A 298 17.29 20.20 -15.23
CA ASP A 298 16.74 20.45 -16.57
C ASP A 298 15.30 19.88 -16.60
N SER A 299 14.29 20.73 -16.54
CA SER A 299 13.64 21.42 -17.67
C SER A 299 12.60 20.54 -18.35
N ASP A 300 11.36 20.74 -17.91
CA ASP A 300 10.10 20.80 -18.66
C ASP A 300 9.85 19.79 -19.79
N SER A 301 8.79 19.00 -19.60
CA SER A 301 7.84 18.70 -20.67
C SER A 301 6.46 18.36 -20.08
N ASP A 302 5.58 19.34 -20.22
CA ASP A 302 4.13 19.26 -20.15
C ASP A 302 3.57 17.96 -20.74
N LEU A 303 2.67 17.31 -20.00
CA LEU A 303 1.40 16.82 -20.54
C LEU A 303 0.37 16.75 -19.40
N VAL A 304 -0.23 17.91 -19.15
CA VAL A 304 -1.60 17.99 -18.64
C VAL A 304 -2.50 17.33 -19.68
N SER A 305 -3.18 16.27 -19.29
CA SER A 305 -4.40 15.82 -19.96
C SER A 305 -5.43 15.55 -18.88
N ASP A 306 -6.21 16.59 -18.62
CA ASP A 306 -7.53 16.50 -18.02
C ASP A 306 -8.35 15.44 -18.76
N GLN A 307 -8.51 14.27 -18.16
CA GLN A 307 -9.60 13.36 -18.54
C GLN A 307 -10.61 13.37 -17.40
N ALA A 308 -11.61 14.24 -17.57
CA ALA A 308 -12.80 14.26 -16.75
C ALA A 308 -13.44 12.86 -16.66
N LEU A 309 -13.77 12.49 -15.42
CA LEU A 309 -14.49 11.30 -15.04
C LEU A 309 -15.82 11.21 -15.82
N SER A 310 -16.08 10.07 -16.45
CA SER A 310 -17.45 9.67 -16.83
C SER A 310 -17.96 8.59 -15.88
N PRO A 311 -19.27 8.57 -15.54
CA PRO A 311 -19.79 7.82 -14.41
C PRO A 311 -19.99 6.34 -14.72
N LEU A 312 -19.78 5.52 -13.69
CA LEU A 312 -20.11 4.10 -13.63
C LEU A 312 -21.55 3.85 -14.07
N GLN A 313 -21.72 3.06 -15.13
CA GLN A 313 -23.02 2.49 -15.51
C GLN A 313 -23.40 1.42 -14.50
N PHE A 314 -24.57 1.60 -13.88
CA PHE A 314 -25.26 0.60 -13.08
C PHE A 314 -25.62 -0.61 -13.96
N ASN A 315 -25.08 -1.79 -13.63
CA ASN A 315 -25.67 -3.05 -14.07
C ASN A 315 -26.65 -3.52 -12.99
N LEU A 316 -27.93 -3.18 -13.18
CA LEU A 316 -29.05 -3.93 -12.64
C LEU A 316 -29.23 -5.16 -13.52
N SER A 317 -28.90 -6.34 -13.00
CA SER A 317 -29.35 -7.61 -13.56
C SER A 317 -30.56 -8.09 -12.76
N GLU A 318 -31.74 -7.82 -13.32
CA GLU A 318 -32.99 -8.50 -12.99
C GLU A 318 -32.92 -9.95 -13.49
N SER A 319 -33.29 -10.88 -12.61
CA SER A 319 -33.65 -12.25 -12.95
C SER A 319 -35.04 -12.56 -12.37
N THR A 320 -36.05 -12.47 -13.24
CA THR A 320 -37.15 -13.44 -13.39
C THR A 320 -37.51 -13.53 -14.86
#